data_AF-A0A4D4MDH4-F1
#
_entry.id   AF-A0A4D4MDH4-F1
#
_cell.length_a   1.000
_cell.length_b   1.000
_cell.length_c   1.000
_cell.angle_alpha   90.00
_cell.angle_beta   90.00
_cell.angle_gamma   90.00
#
_symmetry.space_group_name_H-M   'P 1'
#
loop_
_entity.id
_entity.type
_entity.pdbx_description
1 polymer ?
#
loop_
_entity_poly.entity_id
_entity_poly.type
_entity_poly.pdbx_seq_one_letter_code
_entity_poly.pdbx_strand_id
1 'polypeptide(L)'
;MVTELAAARAAQREADLHQRRGGDRQKTPAVGLYTGRRPGLTLVDRLLATILYQRFKLPQVVIAPLFTVTPVTLNPAISQTRRLLHDIGHAIEPAETPLATLDDLIDLATHLGIPAPEIKTASY
;
A
#
# COMPACT_ATOMS: atom_id res chain seq x y z
N MET A 1 -7.10 -5.70 -12.62
CA MET A 1 -6.05 -5.33 -11.65
C MET A 1 -6.57 -4.82 -10.29
N VAL A 2 -6.98 -3.55 -10.12
CA VAL A 2 -7.25 -2.99 -8.76
C VAL A 2 -8.42 -3.69 -8.04
N THR A 3 -9.48 -4.01 -8.78
CA THR A 3 -10.66 -4.73 -8.26
C THR A 3 -10.33 -6.18 -7.87
N GLU A 4 -9.54 -6.89 -8.68
CA GLU A 4 -9.06 -8.24 -8.39
C GLU A 4 -8.14 -8.25 -7.17
N LEU A 5 -7.22 -7.29 -7.08
CA LEU A 5 -6.35 -7.11 -5.91
C LEU A 5 -7.17 -6.81 -4.65
N ALA A 6 -8.23 -6.00 -4.77
CA ALA A 6 -9.13 -5.72 -3.65
C ALA A 6 -9.86 -6.98 -3.17
N ALA A 7 -10.37 -7.81 -4.09
CA ALA A 7 -11.00 -9.08 -3.78
C ALA A 7 -10.03 -10.05 -3.12
N ALA A 8 -8.84 -10.24 -3.69
CA ALA A 8 -7.79 -11.09 -3.14
C ALA A 8 -7.35 -10.63 -1.73
N ARG A 9 -7.24 -9.30 -1.53
CA ARG A 9 -6.93 -8.73 -0.22
C ARG A 9 -8.03 -8.97 0.80
N ALA A 10 -9.29 -8.85 0.40
CA ALA A 10 -10.44 -9.12 1.28
C ALA A 10 -10.47 -10.59 1.72
N ALA A 11 -10.24 -11.52 0.79
CA ALA A 11 -10.13 -12.95 1.08
C ALA A 11 -8.97 -13.25 2.05
N GLN A 12 -7.77 -12.72 1.80
CA GLN A 12 -6.63 -12.86 2.71
C GLN A 12 -6.94 -12.30 4.11
N ARG A 13 -7.61 -11.13 4.18
CA ARG A 13 -7.99 -10.52 5.46
C ARG A 13 -8.93 -11.44 6.24
N GLU A 14 -9.92 -12.01 5.58
CA GLU A 14 -10.87 -12.89 6.24
C GLU A 14 -10.21 -14.18 6.71
N ALA A 15 -9.28 -14.76 5.92
CA ALA A 15 -8.49 -15.91 6.34
C ALA A 15 -7.64 -15.62 7.59
N ASP A 16 -6.92 -14.49 7.61
CA ASP A 16 -6.14 -14.05 8.79
C ASP A 16 -7.03 -13.91 10.03
N LEU A 17 -8.22 -13.33 9.85
CA LEU A 17 -9.16 -13.13 10.94
C LEU A 17 -9.81 -14.44 11.38
N HIS A 18 -10.14 -15.35 10.48
CA HIS A 18 -10.64 -16.69 10.78
C HIS A 18 -9.62 -17.46 11.62
N GLN A 19 -8.33 -17.43 11.23
CA GLN A 19 -7.24 -18.05 11.99
C GLN A 19 -7.12 -17.47 13.41
N ARG A 20 -7.20 -16.13 13.55
CA ARG A 20 -7.16 -15.46 14.86
C ARG A 20 -8.40 -15.72 15.72
N ARG A 21 -9.56 -15.84 15.08
CA ARG A 21 -10.84 -16.16 15.74
C ARG A 21 -10.93 -17.63 16.13
N GLY A 22 -10.16 -18.50 15.48
CA GLY A 22 -10.23 -19.95 15.65
C GLY A 22 -11.47 -20.59 15.02
N GLY A 23 -12.09 -19.92 14.04
CA GLY A 23 -13.30 -20.42 13.39
C GLY A 23 -14.14 -19.33 12.72
N ASP A 24 -15.32 -19.76 12.27
CA ASP A 24 -16.22 -18.92 11.49
C ASP A 24 -16.81 -17.76 12.27
N ARG A 25 -17.06 -16.69 11.53
CA ARG A 25 -17.59 -15.46 12.08
C ARG A 25 -19.04 -15.66 12.56
N GLN A 26 -19.27 -15.46 13.85
CA GLN A 26 -20.59 -15.60 14.47
C GLN A 26 -21.58 -14.46 14.12
N LYS A 27 -21.08 -13.29 13.70
CA LYS A 27 -21.92 -12.13 13.34
C LYS A 27 -21.37 -11.39 12.13
N THR A 28 -22.09 -11.40 11.02
CA THR A 28 -21.81 -10.54 9.86
C THR A 28 -22.17 -9.10 10.23
N PRO A 29 -21.28 -8.11 10.03
CA PRO A 29 -21.64 -6.73 10.26
C PRO A 29 -22.65 -6.32 9.19
N ALA A 30 -23.65 -5.52 9.56
CA ALA A 30 -24.57 -4.97 8.58
C ALA A 30 -23.80 -4.28 7.45
N VAL A 31 -24.31 -4.36 6.21
CA VAL A 31 -23.69 -3.71 5.04
C VAL A 31 -23.45 -2.23 5.38
N GLY A 32 -22.21 -1.78 5.25
CA GLY A 32 -21.80 -0.40 5.56
C GLY A 32 -21.34 -0.16 7.02
N LEU A 33 -21.52 -1.11 7.94
CA LEU A 33 -21.09 -0.96 9.33
C LEU A 33 -19.66 -1.50 9.52
N TYR A 34 -18.67 -0.63 9.46
CA TYR A 34 -17.29 -1.00 9.74
C TYR A 34 -17.07 -1.17 11.25
N THR A 35 -17.14 -2.40 11.77
CA THR A 35 -17.07 -2.70 13.21
C THR A 35 -15.64 -2.89 13.75
N GLY A 36 -14.63 -2.24 13.17
CA GLY A 36 -13.23 -2.47 13.55
C GLY A 36 -12.32 -1.25 13.44
N ARG A 37 -11.05 -1.41 13.79
CA ARG A 37 -10.02 -0.38 13.57
C ARG A 37 -9.77 -0.21 12.07
N ARG A 38 -9.75 1.03 11.58
CA ARG A 38 -9.35 1.31 10.19
C ARG A 38 -7.91 0.82 9.98
N PRO A 39 -7.60 0.16 8.87
CA PRO A 39 -6.23 -0.26 8.60
C PRO A 39 -5.34 0.98 8.51
N GLY A 40 -4.15 0.94 9.12
CA GLY A 40 -3.19 2.04 9.06
C GLY A 40 -2.61 2.31 7.65
N LEU A 41 -2.82 1.38 6.71
CA LEU A 41 -2.50 1.53 5.29
C LEU A 41 -3.68 1.02 4.47
N THR A 42 -4.21 1.87 3.58
CA THR A 42 -5.26 1.50 2.63
C THR A 42 -4.70 0.54 1.58
N LEU A 43 -5.58 -0.05 0.75
CA LEU A 43 -5.14 -0.90 -0.35
C LEU A 43 -4.26 -0.11 -1.35
N VAL A 44 -4.65 1.13 -1.64
CA VAL A 44 -3.93 2.01 -2.55
C VAL A 44 -2.56 2.34 -2.00
N ASP A 45 -2.45 2.71 -0.71
CA ASP A 45 -1.16 3.01 -0.07
C ASP A 45 -0.20 1.83 -0.13
N ARG A 46 -0.71 0.62 0.13
CA ARG A 46 0.09 -0.61 0.04
C ARG A 46 0.60 -0.85 -1.36
N LEU A 47 -0.25 -0.65 -2.37
CA LEU A 47 0.12 -0.81 -3.77
C LEU A 47 1.17 0.22 -4.17
N LEU A 48 0.97 1.49 -3.83
CA LEU A 48 1.91 2.58 -4.09
C LEU A 48 3.26 2.32 -3.40
N ALA A 49 3.27 1.97 -2.12
CA ALA A 49 4.49 1.61 -1.40
C ALA A 49 5.23 0.43 -2.06
N THR A 50 4.48 -0.56 -2.56
CA THR A 50 5.06 -1.72 -3.25
C THR A 50 5.66 -1.33 -4.59
N ILE A 51 5.01 -0.45 -5.35
CA ILE A 51 5.55 0.08 -6.62
C ILE A 51 6.81 0.90 -6.38
N LEU A 52 6.80 1.82 -5.41
CA LEU A 52 7.97 2.64 -5.06
C LEU A 52 9.18 1.77 -4.67
N TYR A 53 8.94 0.70 -3.92
CA TYR A 53 9.99 -0.23 -3.51
C TYR A 53 10.47 -1.13 -4.66
N GLN A 54 9.57 -1.71 -5.45
CA GLN A 54 9.95 -2.71 -6.47
C GLN A 54 10.45 -2.08 -7.77
N ARG A 55 9.71 -1.08 -8.26
CA ARG A 55 10.00 -0.39 -9.51
C ARG A 55 11.18 0.55 -9.36
N PHE A 56 11.12 1.44 -8.38
CA PHE A 56 12.11 2.51 -8.21
C PHE A 56 13.22 2.19 -7.20
N LYS A 57 13.19 1.03 -6.55
CA LYS A 57 14.16 0.62 -5.51
C LYS A 57 14.29 1.61 -4.36
N LEU A 58 13.26 2.43 -4.13
CA LEU A 58 13.27 3.46 -3.09
C LEU A 58 13.42 2.80 -1.70
N PRO A 59 14.33 3.28 -0.83
CA PRO A 59 14.49 2.71 0.49
C PRO A 59 13.21 2.81 1.33
N GLN A 60 12.87 1.77 2.11
CA GLN A 60 11.66 1.77 2.96
C GLN A 60 11.63 2.92 3.97
N VAL A 61 12.80 3.41 4.39
CA VAL A 61 12.95 4.57 5.28
C VAL A 61 12.50 5.88 4.63
N VAL A 62 12.57 5.98 3.30
CA VAL A 62 12.07 7.11 2.52
C VAL A 62 10.58 6.95 2.22
N ILE A 63 10.12 5.72 1.96
CA ILE A 63 8.71 5.44 1.66
C ILE A 63 7.82 5.58 2.90
N ALA A 64 8.26 5.10 4.06
CA ALA A 64 7.43 5.00 5.26
C ALA A 64 6.83 6.36 5.73
N PRO A 65 7.60 7.46 5.76
CA PRO A 65 7.06 8.80 6.06
C PRO A 65 5.91 9.23 5.14
N LEU A 66 5.92 8.84 3.86
CA LEU A 66 4.87 9.23 2.88
C LEU A 66 3.48 8.71 3.28
N PHE A 67 3.42 7.66 4.08
CA PHE A 67 2.18 7.05 4.54
C PHE A 67 1.98 7.19 6.04
N THR A 68 2.79 8.00 6.73
CA THR A 68 2.74 8.20 8.19
C THR A 68 2.88 6.89 8.99
N VAL A 69 3.64 5.94 8.46
CA VAL A 69 3.93 4.63 9.11
C VAL A 69 5.41 4.45 9.38
N THR A 70 5.76 3.39 10.10
CA THR A 70 7.15 2.97 10.30
C THR A 70 7.60 1.97 9.23
N PRO A 71 8.91 1.86 8.93
CA PRO A 71 9.43 0.84 8.02
C PRO A 71 9.05 -0.60 8.45
N VAL A 72 8.97 -0.84 9.75
CA VAL A 72 8.52 -2.12 10.33
C VAL A 72 7.07 -2.44 9.97
N THR A 73 6.19 -1.44 9.91
CA THR A 73 4.80 -1.60 9.46
C THR A 73 4.71 -1.81 7.95
N LEU A 74 5.63 -1.18 7.22
CA LEU A 74 5.64 -1.15 5.77
C LEU A 74 6.19 -2.44 5.15
N ASN A 75 7.19 -3.07 5.75
CA ASN A 75 7.78 -4.33 5.28
C ASN A 75 6.74 -5.47 5.07
N PRO A 76 5.90 -5.84 6.06
CA PRO A 76 4.90 -6.88 5.86
C PRO A 76 3.84 -6.44 4.85
N ALA A 77 3.53 -5.14 4.76
CA ALA A 77 2.58 -4.62 3.79
C ALA A 77 3.08 -4.80 2.35
N ILE A 78 4.36 -4.50 2.07
CA ILE A 78 4.99 -4.77 0.77
C ILE A 78 5.00 -6.26 0.47
N SER A 79 5.44 -7.08 1.44
CA SER A 79 5.57 -8.52 1.26
C SER A 79 4.22 -9.20 0.94
N GLN A 80 3.17 -8.83 1.67
CA GLN A 80 1.81 -9.32 1.42
C GLN A 80 1.28 -8.87 0.06
N THR A 81 1.48 -7.60 -0.29
CA THR A 81 1.00 -7.04 -1.56
C THR A 81 1.72 -7.68 -2.75
N ARG A 82 3.03 -7.92 -2.65
CA ARG A 82 3.79 -8.66 -3.66
C ARG A 82 3.25 -10.06 -3.88
N ARG A 83 2.94 -10.78 -2.80
CA ARG A 83 2.35 -12.12 -2.89
C ARG A 83 0.99 -12.07 -3.57
N LEU A 84 0.11 -11.14 -3.16
CA LEU A 84 -1.21 -10.99 -3.77
C LEU A 84 -1.12 -10.64 -5.26
N LEU A 85 -0.20 -9.75 -5.65
CA LEU A 85 0.05 -9.41 -7.05
C LEU A 85 0.49 -10.64 -7.86
N HIS A 86 1.42 -11.42 -7.32
CA HIS A 86 1.85 -12.68 -7.93
C HIS A 86 0.68 -13.67 -8.08
N ASP A 87 -0.14 -13.84 -7.04
CA ASP A 87 -1.28 -14.76 -7.05
C ASP A 87 -2.34 -14.38 -8.11
N ILE A 88 -2.48 -13.09 -8.42
CA ILE A 88 -3.35 -12.61 -9.51
C ILE A 88 -2.62 -12.45 -10.86
N GLY A 89 -1.39 -12.94 -10.99
CA GLY A 89 -0.64 -12.96 -12.25
C GLY A 89 0.00 -11.63 -12.65
N HIS A 90 0.21 -10.72 -11.71
CA HIS A 90 0.84 -9.41 -11.96
C HIS A 90 2.23 -9.31 -11.33
N ALA A 91 3.22 -8.94 -12.15
CA ALA A 91 4.56 -8.58 -11.72
C ALA A 91 4.80 -7.07 -11.93
N ILE A 92 5.52 -6.44 -11.00
CA ILE A 92 5.95 -5.04 -11.15
C ILE A 92 7.34 -5.05 -11.77
N GLU A 93 7.44 -4.57 -13.00
CA GLU A 93 8.73 -4.44 -13.69
C GLU A 93 9.60 -3.36 -13.04
N PRO A 94 10.89 -3.64 -12.79
CA PRO A 94 11.85 -2.66 -12.30
C PRO A 94 12.02 -1.52 -13.32
N ALA A 95 12.19 -0.29 -12.83
CA ALA A 95 12.62 0.82 -13.66
C ALA A 95 14.13 0.73 -13.91
N GLU A 96 14.59 1.32 -15.01
CA GLU A 96 16.02 1.39 -15.35
C GLU A 96 16.79 2.26 -14.34
N THR A 97 16.16 3.32 -13.84
CA THR A 97 16.77 4.27 -12.90
C THR A 97 16.22 4.05 -11.48
N PRO A 98 17.06 3.61 -10.53
CA PRO A 98 16.68 3.59 -9.12
C PRO A 98 16.66 5.01 -8.56
N LEU A 99 15.78 5.23 -7.59
CA LEU A 99 15.68 6.46 -6.82
C LEU A 99 16.21 6.19 -5.41
N ALA A 100 16.99 7.11 -4.85
CA ALA A 100 17.56 6.97 -3.51
C ALA A 100 16.88 7.88 -2.48
N THR A 101 16.37 9.03 -2.92
CA THR A 101 15.85 10.10 -2.07
C THR A 101 14.43 10.51 -2.44
N LEU A 102 13.81 11.33 -1.57
CA LEU A 102 12.54 11.96 -1.88
C LEU A 102 12.69 13.04 -2.97
N ASP A 103 13.84 13.71 -3.02
CA ASP A 103 14.14 14.72 -4.04
C ASP A 103 14.20 14.07 -5.42
N ASP A 104 14.82 12.89 -5.57
CA ASP A 104 14.83 12.14 -6.84
C ASP A 104 13.40 11.79 -7.31
N LEU A 105 12.49 11.52 -6.37
CA LEU A 105 11.08 11.24 -6.67
C LEU A 105 10.34 12.50 -7.12
N ILE A 106 10.65 13.66 -6.53
CA ILE A 106 10.09 14.95 -6.91
C ILE A 106 10.62 15.37 -8.28
N ASP A 107 11.92 15.18 -8.55
CA ASP A 107 12.54 15.46 -9.84
C ASP A 107 11.93 14.59 -10.94
N LEU A 108 11.72 13.30 -10.67
CA LEU A 108 11.01 12.41 -11.58
C LEU A 108 9.58 12.89 -11.85
N ALA A 109 8.83 13.27 -10.80
CA ALA A 109 7.47 13.78 -10.96
C ALA A 109 7.45 15.05 -11.83
N THR A 110 8.39 15.96 -11.59
CA THR A 110 8.55 17.20 -12.36
C THR A 110 8.88 16.91 -13.82
N HIS A 111 9.80 15.97 -14.08
CA HIS A 111 10.15 15.54 -15.42
C HIS A 111 8.96 14.91 -16.17
N LEU A 112 8.05 14.25 -15.45
CA LEU A 112 6.81 13.68 -15.99
C LEU A 112 5.67 14.72 -16.12
N GLY A 113 5.92 16.00 -15.81
CA GLY A 113 4.93 17.06 -15.87
C GLY A 113 3.85 16.97 -14.79
N ILE A 114 4.12 16.23 -13.71
CA ILE A 114 3.24 16.15 -12.54
C ILE A 114 3.59 17.35 -11.65
N PRO A 115 2.68 18.35 -11.51
CA PRO A 115 2.98 19.51 -10.68
C PRO A 115 3.10 19.10 -9.22
N ALA A 116 4.02 19.74 -8.50
CA ALA A 116 4.06 19.62 -7.05
C ALA A 116 2.68 20.00 -6.49
N PRO A 117 2.08 19.17 -5.61
CA PRO A 117 0.78 19.50 -5.06
C PRO A 117 0.87 20.83 -4.32
N GLU A 118 -0.03 21.76 -4.64
CA GLU A 118 -0.19 22.99 -3.88
C GLU A 118 -0.70 22.61 -2.48
N ILE A 119 0.21 22.45 -1.53
CA ILE A 119 -0.16 22.18 -0.14
C ILE A 119 -0.83 23.44 0.37
N LYS A 120 -2.17 23.46 0.37
CA LYS A 120 -2.92 24.47 1.11
C LYS A 120 -2.58 24.32 2.59
N THR A 121 -1.63 25.12 3.05
CA THR A 121 -1.41 25.35 4.47
C THR A 121 -2.74 25.84 5.04
N ALA A 122 -3.38 25.01 5.88
CA ALA A 122 -4.48 25.48 6.69
C ALA A 122 -3.92 26.55 7.62
N SER A 123 -4.20 27.82 7.32
CA SER A 123 -4.02 28.90 8.28
C SER A 123 -4.88 28.58 9.50
N TYR A 124 -4.22 28.42 10.64
CA TYR A 124 -4.84 28.39 11.97
C TYR A 124 -5.18 29.81 12.44
#